data_AF-A0A353EX97-F1
#
_entry.id   AF-A0A353EX97-F1
#
_cell.length_a   1.000
_cell.length_b   1.000
_cell.length_c   1.000
_cell.angle_alpha   90.00
_cell.angle_beta   90.00
_cell.angle_gamma   90.00
#
_symmetry.space_group_name_H-M   'P 1'
#
loop_
_entity.id
_entity.type
_entity.pdbx_description
1 polymer ?
#
loop_
_entity_poly.entity_id
_entity_poly.type
_entity_poly.pdbx_seq_one_letter_code
_entity_poly.pdbx_strand_id
1 'polypeptide(L)' 'MGQKVNPHGLRVGVIKDWDSRWYAREDKVGDLVVEDYNIRK' A
#
# COMPACT_ATOMS: atom_id res chain seq x y z
N MET A 1 6.31 -10.27 26.43
CA MET A 1 5.97 -9.07 25.62
C MET A 1 5.99 -9.49 24.16
N GLY A 2 4.82 -9.76 23.57
CA GLY A 2 4.72 -10.36 22.23
C GLY A 2 4.96 -9.37 21.09
N GLN A 3 5.16 -9.91 19.89
CA GLN A 3 5.22 -9.14 18.66
C GLN A 3 3.88 -8.40 18.45
N LYS A 4 3.92 -7.07 18.40
CA LYS A 4 2.74 -6.23 18.17
C LYS A 4 2.62 -5.93 16.68
N VAL A 5 1.40 -6.02 16.15
CA VAL A 5 1.09 -5.69 14.75
C VAL A 5 1.07 -4.16 14.56
N ASN A 6 1.44 -3.69 13.37
CA ASN A 6 1.32 -2.28 13.02
C ASN A 6 -0.17 -1.87 13.01
N PRO A 7 -0.58 -0.93 13.88
CA PRO A 7 -1.98 -0.53 13.99
C PRO A 7 -2.50 0.22 12.76
N HIS A 8 -1.64 0.76 11.90
CA HIS A 8 -2.07 1.36 10.65
C HIS A 8 -2.51 0.27 9.67
N GLY A 9 -1.65 -0.71 9.40
CA GLY A 9 -1.94 -1.82 8.48
C GLY A 9 -3.16 -2.65 8.92
N LEU A 10 -3.33 -2.86 10.23
CA LEU A 10 -4.50 -3.56 10.77
C LEU A 10 -5.84 -2.85 10.47
N ARG A 11 -5.81 -1.54 10.19
CA ARG A 11 -7.02 -0.71 9.99
C ARG A 11 -7.30 -0.38 8.54
N VAL A 12 -6.39 -0.70 7.61
CA VAL A 12 -6.60 -0.47 6.16
C VAL A 12 -7.73 -1.39 5.67
N GLY A 13 -8.72 -0.82 5.00
CA GLY A 13 -9.90 -1.54 4.50
C GLY A 13 -11.05 -1.67 5.51
N VAL A 14 -10.89 -1.23 6.76
CA VAL A 14 -11.97 -1.19 7.76
C VAL A 14 -12.35 0.24 8.13
N ILE A 15 -11.38 1.01 8.63
CA ILE A 15 -11.60 2.42 9.02
C ILE A 15 -10.61 3.38 8.36
N LYS A 16 -9.58 2.86 7.68
CA LYS A 16 -8.61 3.64 6.90
C LYS A 16 -8.61 3.18 5.45
N ASP A 17 -8.49 4.14 4.55
CA ASP A 17 -8.33 3.89 3.12
C ASP A 17 -6.88 3.60 2.75
N TRP A 18 -6.68 3.14 1.51
CA TRP A 18 -5.36 2.97 0.90
C TRP A 18 -4.77 4.31 0.50
N ASP A 19 -3.48 4.51 0.76
CA ASP A 19 -2.74 5.70 0.32
C ASP A 19 -2.48 5.74 -1.19
N SER A 20 -2.48 4.57 -1.86
CA SER A 20 -2.35 4.44 -3.33
C SER A 20 -3.60 3.74 -3.86
N ARG A 21 -4.47 4.49 -4.55
CA ARG A 21 -5.72 3.97 -5.13
C ARG A 21 -5.67 4.03 -6.65
N TRP A 22 -5.24 2.95 -7.26
CA TRP A 22 -5.18 2.79 -8.72
C TRP A 22 -5.34 1.30 -9.08
N TYR A 23 -5.65 1.02 -10.34
CA TYR A 23 -5.76 -0.33 -10.88
C TYR A 23 -4.88 -0.45 -12.12
N ALA A 24 -4.17 -1.56 -12.25
CA ALA A 24 -3.36 -1.86 -13.43
C ALA A 24 -3.52 -3.33 -13.85
N ARG A 25 -3.17 -3.59 -15.10
CA ARG A 25 -3.05 -4.95 -15.63
C ARG A 25 -1.78 -5.60 -15.08
N GLU A 26 -1.79 -6.93 -14.92
CA GLU A 26 -0.72 -7.70 -14.26
C GLU A 26 0.69 -7.38 -14.77
N ASP A 27 0.83 -7.08 -16.06
CA ASP A 27 2.10 -6.75 -16.73
C ASP A 27 2.71 -5.43 -16.23
N LYS A 28 1.90 -4.50 -15.73
CA LYS A 28 2.35 -3.14 -15.35
C LYS A 28 2.38 -2.88 -13.86
N VAL A 29 1.91 -3.82 -13.03
CA VAL A 29 1.82 -3.60 -11.57
C VAL A 29 3.20 -3.33 -10.97
N GLY A 30 4.22 -4.11 -11.36
CA GLY A 30 5.57 -3.95 -10.83
C GLY A 30 6.16 -2.57 -11.09
N ASP A 31 6.12 -2.12 -12.35
CA ASP A 31 6.66 -0.83 -12.77
C ASP A 31 5.93 0.34 -12.09
N LEU A 32 4.60 0.27 -12.03
CA LEU A 32 3.77 1.32 -11.42
C LEU A 32 3.95 1.42 -9.90
N VAL A 33 4.18 0.31 -9.20
CA VAL A 33 4.50 0.34 -7.76
C VAL A 33 5.85 1.02 -7.50
N VAL A 34 6.86 0.73 -8.32
CA VAL A 34 8.18 1.33 -8.20
C VAL A 34 8.12 2.84 -8.52
N GLU A 35 7.38 3.22 -9.55
CA GLU A 35 7.13 4.62 -9.89
C GLU A 35 6.43 5.37 -8.75
N ASP A 36 5.34 4.82 -8.21
CA ASP A 36 4.58 5.42 -7.10
C ASP A 36 5.45 5.59 -5.83
N TYR A 37 6.35 4.63 -5.54
CA TYR A 37 7.32 4.76 -4.45
C TYR A 37 8.34 5.89 -4.69
N ASN A 38 8.87 6.00 -5.92
CA ASN A 38 9.84 7.03 -6.27
C ASN A 38 9.24 8.45 -6.26
N ILE A 39 7.98 8.61 -6.67
CA ILE A 39 7.26 9.90 -6.65
C ILE A 39 7.00 10.38 -5.21
N ARG A 40 6.80 9.45 -4.26
CA ARG A 40 6.47 9.75 -2.86
C ARG A 40 7.69 9.96 -1.97
N LYS A 41 8.90 9.81 -2.51
CA LYS A 41 10.16 10.03 -1.80
C LYS A 41 10.51 11.52 -1.76
#